data_AF-A0A941VLK2-F1
#
_entry.id   AF-A0A941VLK2-F1
#
_cell.length_a   1.000
_cell.length_b   1.000
_cell.length_c   1.000
_cell.angle_alpha   90.00
_cell.angle_beta   90.00
_cell.angle_gamma   90.00
#
_symmetry.space_group_name_H-M   'P 1'
#
loop_
_entity.id
_entity.type
_entity.pdbx_description
1 polymer ?
#
loop_
_entity_poly.entity_id
_entity_poly.type
_entity_poly.pdbx_seq_one_letter_code
_entity_poly.pdbx_strand_id
1 'polypeptide(L)'
;KIRPDDFLFFSRNLTLSQPPKDYVPQLPSGEILPVTMPIEDAVESLKINLASFIKPHKMLQLLDTVEIKAKGVVLVYIPFQKSGKELFQPAFNLRTNRTLLQYAKNL
;
A
#
# COMPACT_ATOMS: atom_id res chain seq x y z
N LYS A 1 8.97 11.62 3.00
CA LYS A 1 8.91 10.48 3.97
C LYS A 1 7.51 10.38 4.58
N ILE A 2 6.83 9.24 4.45
CA ILE A 2 5.48 8.99 5.00
C ILE A 2 5.55 8.63 6.50
N ARG A 3 4.49 8.90 7.28
CA ARG A 3 4.43 8.44 8.68
C ARG A 3 4.33 6.91 8.72
N PRO A 4 5.05 6.21 9.62
CA PRO A 4 5.02 4.75 9.68
C PRO A 4 3.62 4.15 9.81
N ASP A 5 2.75 4.75 10.63
CA ASP A 5 1.38 4.27 10.83
C ASP A 5 0.54 4.36 9.56
N ASP A 6 0.69 5.45 8.79
CA ASP A 6 0.01 5.62 7.51
C ASP A 6 0.52 4.56 6.52
N PHE A 7 1.84 4.33 6.46
CA PHE A 7 2.41 3.28 5.61
C PHE A 7 1.87 1.89 5.97
N LEU A 8 1.91 1.51 7.26
CA LEU A 8 1.44 0.20 7.71
C LEU A 8 -0.05 0.02 7.45
N PHE A 9 -0.87 1.04 7.69
CA PHE A 9 -2.30 1.00 7.40
C PHE A 9 -2.58 0.77 5.91
N PHE A 10 -1.93 1.55 5.04
CA PHE A 10 -2.09 1.43 3.59
C PHE A 10 -1.60 0.08 3.07
N SER A 11 -0.37 -0.32 3.45
CA SER A 11 0.27 -1.56 2.99
C SER A 11 -0.53 -2.80 3.39
N ARG A 12 -1.04 -2.83 4.63
CA ARG A 12 -1.93 -3.88 5.13
C ARG A 12 -3.23 -3.96 4.34
N ASN A 13 -3.96 -2.86 4.21
CA ASN A 13 -5.27 -2.87 3.57
C ASN A 13 -5.16 -3.17 2.07
N LEU A 14 -4.12 -2.66 1.39
CA LEU A 14 -3.85 -3.00 -0.01
C LEU A 14 -3.59 -4.48 -0.20
N THR A 15 -2.79 -5.11 0.67
CA THR A 15 -2.46 -6.54 0.59
C THR A 15 -3.68 -7.43 0.82
N LEU A 16 -4.60 -7.03 1.70
CA LEU A 16 -5.83 -7.78 2.00
C LEU A 16 -6.98 -7.49 1.03
N SER A 17 -6.88 -6.42 0.24
CA SER A 17 -7.92 -6.03 -0.71
C SER A 17 -7.98 -7.01 -1.88
N GLN A 18 -9.18 -7.27 -2.37
CA GLN A 18 -9.41 -8.03 -3.59
C GLN A 18 -10.06 -7.10 -4.63
N PRO A 19 -9.27 -6.26 -5.32
CA PRO A 19 -9.81 -5.38 -6.34
C PRO A 19 -10.33 -6.16 -7.56
N PRO A 20 -11.14 -5.52 -8.42
CA PRO A 20 -11.53 -6.10 -9.71
C PRO A 20 -10.31 -6.64 -10.48
N LYS A 21 -10.47 -7.80 -11.13
CA LYS A 21 -9.35 -8.56 -11.73
C LYS A 21 -8.64 -7.82 -12.86
N ASP A 22 -9.34 -6.91 -13.54
CA ASP A 22 -8.84 -6.30 -14.76
C ASP A 22 -8.12 -4.99 -14.45
N TYR A 23 -6.81 -4.97 -14.68
CA TYR A 23 -6.05 -3.73 -14.71
C TYR A 23 -6.19 -3.10 -16.10
N VAL A 24 -6.33 -1.77 -16.12
CA VAL A 24 -6.32 -1.01 -17.37
C VAL A 24 -4.85 -0.74 -17.73
N PRO A 25 -4.37 -1.08 -18.94
CA PRO A 25 -2.97 -0.90 -19.33
C PRO A 25 -2.61 0.57 -19.63
N GLN A 26 -3.34 1.51 -19.04
CA GLN A 26 -3.24 2.95 -19.28
C GLN A 26 -3.32 3.67 -17.94
N LEU A 27 -2.49 4.69 -17.78
CA LEU A 27 -2.58 5.58 -16.63
C LEU A 27 -3.81 6.48 -16.75
N PRO A 28 -4.48 6.82 -15.64
CA PRO A 28 -5.60 7.75 -15.68
C PRO A 28 -5.14 9.14 -16.10
N SER A 29 -6.03 9.89 -16.76
CA SER A 29 -5.79 11.30 -17.05
C SER A 29 -5.77 12.12 -15.75
N GLY A 30 -4.73 12.91 -15.54
CA GLY A 30 -4.64 13.85 -14.42
C GLY A 30 -3.29 13.83 -13.70
N GLU A 31 -3.29 14.32 -12.46
CA GLU A 31 -2.09 14.33 -11.62
C GLU A 31 -1.71 12.91 -11.18
N ILE A 32 -0.51 12.49 -11.54
CA ILE A 32 0.11 11.23 -11.15
C ILE A 32 1.26 11.56 -10.22
N LEU A 33 1.32 10.89 -9.07
CA LEU A 33 2.41 11.04 -8.12
C LEU A 33 3.49 9.99 -8.40
N PRO A 34 4.78 10.38 -8.37
CA PRO A 34 5.87 9.43 -8.56
C PRO A 34 5.93 8.44 -7.40
N VAL A 35 6.43 7.24 -7.68
CA VAL A 35 6.83 6.30 -6.63
C VAL A 35 8.22 6.67 -6.15
N THR A 36 8.37 6.79 -4.83
CA THR A 36 9.62 7.15 -4.17
C THR A 36 10.21 6.00 -3.33
N MET A 37 9.52 4.86 -3.28
CA MET A 37 9.93 3.70 -2.50
C MET A 37 10.70 2.70 -3.38
N PRO A 38 11.89 2.25 -2.97
CA PRO A 38 12.61 1.14 -3.59
C PRO A 38 11.79 -0.16 -3.60
N ILE A 39 12.09 -1.04 -4.56
CA ILE A 39 11.39 -2.33 -4.68
C ILE A 39 11.75 -3.24 -3.52
N GLU A 40 13.00 -3.19 -3.06
CA GLU A 40 13.54 -3.98 -1.97
C GLU A 40 12.76 -3.70 -0.68
N ASP A 41 12.61 -2.43 -0.33
CA ASP A 41 11.80 -1.97 0.82
C ASP A 41 10.34 -2.45 0.71
N ALA A 42 9.78 -2.40 -0.50
CA ALA A 42 8.42 -2.87 -0.76
C ALA A 42 8.28 -4.38 -0.48
N VAL A 43 9.24 -5.19 -0.93
CA VAL A 43 9.26 -6.64 -0.72
C VAL A 43 9.48 -6.98 0.76
N GLU A 44 10.40 -6.31 1.44
CA GLU A 44 10.64 -6.50 2.88
C GLU A 44 9.39 -6.18 3.71
N SER A 45 8.64 -5.14 3.32
CA SER A 45 7.40 -4.76 4.01
C SER A 45 6.32 -5.85 4.01
N LEU A 46 6.36 -6.80 3.06
CA LEU A 46 5.41 -7.91 3.00
C LEU A 46 5.49 -8.80 4.26
N LYS A 47 6.67 -8.95 4.86
CA LYS A 47 6.83 -9.74 6.09
C LYS A 47 6.15 -9.03 7.26
N ILE A 48 6.24 -7.70 7.32
CA ILE A 48 5.55 -6.88 8.31
C ILE A 48 4.03 -6.97 8.13
N ASN A 49 3.56 -6.91 6.88
CA ASN A 49 2.13 -7.10 6.58
C ASN A 49 1.65 -8.47 7.03
N LEU A 50 2.39 -9.54 6.74
CA LEU A 50 2.07 -10.90 7.18
C LEU A 50 2.00 -10.98 8.71
N ALA A 51 2.95 -10.38 9.43
CA ALA A 51 2.91 -10.28 10.89
C ALA A 51 1.60 -9.65 11.40
N SER A 52 1.12 -8.61 10.71
CA SER A 52 -0.13 -7.93 11.06
C SER A 52 -1.39 -8.79 10.86
N PHE A 53 -1.30 -9.86 10.05
CA PHE A 53 -2.41 -10.76 9.74
C PHE A 53 -2.46 -11.98 10.66
N ILE A 54 -1.30 -12.40 11.19
CA ILE A 54 -1.19 -13.63 11.99
C ILE A 54 -2.04 -13.53 13.27
N LYS A 55 -2.92 -14.51 13.43
CA LYS A 55 -3.72 -14.75 14.62
C LYS A 55 -3.78 -16.26 14.89
N PRO A 56 -3.66 -16.70 16.16
CA PRO A 56 -3.35 -15.93 17.37
C PRO A 56 -1.90 -15.42 17.41
N HIS A 57 -1.62 -14.39 18.21
CA HIS A 57 -0.30 -13.74 18.29
C HIS A 57 0.86 -14.67 18.66
N LYS A 58 0.60 -15.78 19.38
CA LYS A 58 1.62 -16.81 19.67
C LYS A 58 2.25 -17.42 18.42
N MET A 59 1.59 -17.33 17.27
CA MET A 59 2.12 -17.83 16.00
C MET A 59 3.11 -16.86 15.33
N LEU A 60 3.32 -15.65 15.86
CA LEU A 60 4.28 -14.69 15.31
C LEU A 60 5.71 -15.24 15.27
N GLN A 61 6.06 -16.14 16.19
CA GLN A 61 7.35 -16.85 16.19
C GLN A 61 7.63 -17.66 14.91
N LEU A 62 6.59 -18.01 14.14
CA LEU A 62 6.75 -18.67 12.84
C LEU A 62 7.29 -17.71 11.77
N LEU A 63 7.17 -16.39 11.97
CA LEU A 63 7.61 -15.40 10.99
C LEU A 63 9.13 -15.42 10.78
N ASP A 64 9.89 -15.85 11.80
CA ASP A 64 11.34 -16.02 11.75
C ASP A 64 11.75 -17.11 10.76
N THR A 65 10.88 -18.08 10.50
CA THR A 65 11.14 -19.17 9.53
C THR A 65 10.60 -18.87 8.13
N VAL A 66 9.87 -17.76 7.95
CA VAL A 66 9.28 -17.37 6.67
C VAL A 66 10.29 -16.59 5.83
N GLU A 67 10.57 -17.06 4.63
CA GLU A 67 11.30 -16.33 3.61
C GLU A 67 10.33 -15.80 2.53
N ILE A 68 10.44 -14.51 2.19
CA ILE A 68 9.63 -13.90 1.13
C ILE A 68 10.54 -13.61 -0.06
N LYS A 69 10.17 -14.15 -1.22
CA LYS A 69 10.85 -13.91 -2.50
C LYS A 69 9.85 -13.42 -3.53
N ALA A 70 10.06 -12.22 -4.07
CA ALA A 70 9.28 -11.71 -5.17
C ALA A 70 9.54 -12.55 -6.43
N LYS A 71 8.48 -13.13 -7.02
CA LYS A 71 8.58 -13.86 -8.30
C LYS A 71 8.45 -12.94 -9.52
N GLY A 72 7.88 -11.76 -9.31
CA GLY A 72 7.67 -10.73 -10.31
C GLY A 72 7.17 -9.47 -9.63
N VAL A 73 7.45 -8.32 -10.23
CA VAL A 73 7.09 -7.01 -9.71
C VAL A 73 6.44 -6.21 -10.83
N VAL A 74 5.32 -5.57 -10.51
CA VAL A 74 4.65 -4.63 -11.40
C VAL A 74 4.26 -3.41 -10.61
N LEU A 75 4.46 -2.23 -11.21
CA LEU A 75 3.99 -0.99 -10.65
C LEU A 75 2.55 -0.72 -11.11
N VAL A 76 1.62 -0.67 -10.15
CA VAL A 76 0.20 -0.41 -10.41
C VAL A 76 -0.20 0.92 -9.80
N TYR A 77 -0.82 1.79 -10.61
CA TYR A 77 -1.38 3.04 -10.12
C TYR A 77 -2.80 2.83 -9.59
N ILE A 78 -3.07 3.28 -8.37
CA ILE A 78 -4.40 3.19 -7.74
C ILE A 78 -5.02 4.59 -7.69
N PRO A 79 -6.03 4.89 -8.53
CA PRO A 79 -6.65 6.21 -8.55
C PRO A 79 -7.52 6.44 -7.31
N PHE A 80 -7.41 7.60 -6.67
CA PHE A 80 -8.27 8.01 -5.56
C PHE A 80 -9.37 8.96 -6.06
N GLN A 81 -10.57 8.79 -5.52
CA GLN A 81 -11.67 9.74 -5.68
C GLN A 81 -11.52 10.89 -4.69
N LYS A 82 -11.88 12.11 -5.11
CA LYS A 82 -11.81 13.32 -4.29
C LYS A 82 -13.19 13.61 -3.72
N SER A 83 -13.28 13.85 -2.42
CA SER A 83 -14.48 14.39 -1.76
C SER A 83 -14.07 15.44 -0.74
N GLY A 84 -14.28 16.73 -1.06
CA GLY A 84 -13.80 17.84 -0.24
C GLY A 84 -12.29 17.78 0.03
N LYS A 85 -11.91 17.60 1.30
CA LYS A 85 -10.51 17.46 1.76
C LYS A 85 -10.03 16.00 1.82
N GLU A 86 -10.92 15.05 1.55
CA GLU A 86 -10.64 13.62 1.60
C GLU A 86 -10.31 13.06 0.22
N LEU A 87 -9.49 12.02 0.24
CA LEU A 87 -9.20 11.12 -0.85
C LEU A 87 -9.62 9.74 -0.43
N PHE A 88 -10.45 9.07 -1.21
CA PHE A 88 -10.91 7.72 -0.87
C PHE A 88 -10.87 6.80 -2.09
N GLN A 89 -10.67 5.52 -1.84
CA GLN A 89 -10.67 4.47 -2.84
C GLN A 89 -11.50 3.30 -2.30
N PRO A 90 -12.79 3.20 -2.70
CA PRO A 90 -13.74 2.28 -2.09
C PRO A 90 -13.41 0.81 -2.33
N ALA A 91 -12.82 0.46 -3.49
CA ALA A 91 -12.50 -0.94 -3.82
C ALA A 91 -11.42 -1.54 -2.90
N PHE A 92 -10.64 -0.69 -2.23
CA PHE A 92 -9.57 -1.08 -1.32
C PHE A 92 -9.84 -0.66 0.14
N ASN A 93 -11.02 -0.09 0.41
CA ASN A 93 -11.38 0.51 1.69
C ASN A 93 -10.31 1.49 2.23
N LEU A 94 -9.75 2.30 1.33
CA LEU A 94 -8.71 3.28 1.67
C LEU A 94 -9.30 4.67 1.76
N ARG A 95 -8.84 5.44 2.75
CA ARG A 95 -9.13 6.86 2.89
C ARG A 95 -7.90 7.58 3.44
N THR A 96 -7.65 8.79 2.94
CA THR A 96 -6.64 9.72 3.45
C THR A 96 -7.08 11.16 3.23
N ASN A 97 -6.30 12.11 3.73
CA ASN A 97 -6.52 13.54 3.53
C ASN A 97 -5.50 14.10 2.53
N ARG A 98 -5.85 15.24 1.92
CA ARG A 98 -4.97 15.91 0.94
C ARG A 98 -3.68 16.45 1.58
N THR A 99 -3.70 16.79 2.87
CA THR A 99 -2.56 17.33 3.60
C THR A 99 -1.42 16.31 3.72
N LEU A 100 -1.75 15.03 3.92
CA LEU A 100 -0.80 13.93 3.98
C LEU A 100 -0.04 13.81 2.66
N LEU A 101 -0.74 13.90 1.52
CA LEU A 101 -0.09 13.89 0.22
C LEU A 101 0.81 15.12 0.00
N GLN A 102 0.39 16.31 0.41
CA GLN A 102 1.22 17.51 0.31
C GLN A 102 2.51 17.39 1.12
N TYR A 103 2.43 16.83 2.33
CA TYR A 103 3.61 16.56 3.15
C TYR A 103 4.56 15.57 2.47
N ALA A 104 4.01 14.52 1.86
CA ALA A 104 4.79 13.52 1.14
C ALA A 104 5.49 14.07 -0.12
N LYS A 105 4.94 15.10 -0.79
CA LYS A 105 5.54 15.73 -1.98
C LYS A 105 6.73 16.64 -1.67
N ASN A 106 6.80 17.19 -0.46
CA ASN A 106 7.80 18.19 -0.07
C ASN A 106 8.99 17.58 0.69
N LEU A 107 9.18 16.26 0.59
CA LEU A 107 10.18 15.47 1.30
C LEU A 107 10.81 14.43 0.38
#